data_AF-A0A915LM92-F1
#
_entry.id   AF-A0A915LM92-F1
#
_cell.length_a   1.000
_cell.length_b   1.000
_cell.length_c   1.000
_cell.angle_alpha   90.00
_cell.angle_beta   90.00
_cell.angle_gamma   90.00
#
_symmetry.space_group_name_H-M   'P 1'
#
loop_
_entity.id
_entity.type
_entity.pdbx_description
1 polymer ?
#
loop_
_entity_poly.entity_id
_entity_poly.type
_entity_poly.pdbx_seq_one_letter_code
_entity_poly.pdbx_strand_id
1 'polypeptide(L)'
;MHDKLEQHWLRLKDILEQKWFVMNGNEELINLKVECSPNTLRENKAASIIQAWWRGLRYRKFMLQEHKEKLKCCVLQLREAPCSEENPKEERCEPLKQRILRYLNGLLSTVLTERKVMALRLNRLADSSHVAMECMLQNRALPMILECITDLNRSVAHLYVIRPLCTLLVKLLSYKPFVNQYVIVCLDKLLSNAIHQIHNNYTDSSIVSDQINVIKELSCYSGFAEKMRALHFDWFMQKYKQHFGKLKQNDPRFNAYRFLCNVQKNLNNTLAIKND
;
A
#
# COMPACT_ATOMS: atom_id res chain seq x y z
N MET A 1 -32.00 -13.91 1.96
CA MET A 1 -31.75 -12.49 2.31
C MET A 1 -31.62 -11.64 1.05
N HIS A 2 -30.92 -12.14 0.02
CA HIS A 2 -30.82 -11.53 -1.32
C HIS A 2 -32.19 -11.31 -2.01
N ASP A 3 -33.07 -12.32 -1.99
CA ASP A 3 -34.38 -12.24 -2.67
C ASP A 3 -35.31 -11.16 -2.12
N LYS A 4 -35.23 -10.87 -0.81
CA LYS A 4 -36.04 -9.81 -0.19
C LYS A 4 -35.57 -8.41 -0.58
N LEU A 5 -34.25 -8.23 -0.76
CA LEU A 5 -33.66 -6.97 -1.21
C LEU A 5 -33.94 -6.71 -2.70
N GLU A 6 -33.90 -7.78 -3.51
CA GLU A 6 -34.21 -7.69 -4.93
C GLU A 6 -35.70 -7.42 -5.19
N GLN A 7 -36.58 -8.07 -4.43
CA GLN A 7 -38.01 -7.74 -4.43
C GLN A 7 -38.31 -6.32 -3.96
N HIS A 8 -37.59 -5.81 -2.95
CA HIS A 8 -37.72 -4.40 -2.53
C HIS A 8 -37.18 -3.43 -3.57
N TRP A 9 -36.09 -3.76 -4.26
CA TRP A 9 -35.53 -2.95 -5.33
C TRP A 9 -36.47 -2.89 -6.55
N LEU A 10 -37.05 -4.01 -6.96
CA LEU A 10 -38.04 -4.06 -8.04
C LEU A 10 -39.30 -3.26 -7.70
N ARG A 11 -39.81 -3.37 -6.46
CA ARG A 11 -40.93 -2.53 -5.98
C ARG A 11 -40.59 -1.04 -6.00
N LEU A 12 -39.40 -0.66 -5.55
CA LEU A 12 -38.93 0.73 -5.59
C LEU A 12 -38.78 1.23 -7.01
N LYS A 13 -38.29 0.38 -7.92
CA LYS A 13 -38.15 0.70 -9.34
C LYS A 13 -39.52 0.96 -10.00
N ASP A 14 -40.50 0.09 -9.78
CA ASP A 14 -41.87 0.26 -10.30
C ASP A 14 -42.54 1.52 -9.74
N ILE A 15 -42.38 1.82 -8.45
CA ILE A 15 -42.91 3.06 -7.83
C ILE A 15 -42.25 4.30 -8.43
N LEU A 16 -40.94 4.23 -8.72
CA LEU A 16 -40.19 5.33 -9.32
C LEU A 16 -40.56 5.53 -10.80
N GLU A 17 -40.80 4.46 -11.56
CA GLU A 17 -41.21 4.51 -12.97
C GLU A 17 -42.68 4.98 -13.11
N GLN A 18 -43.59 4.54 -12.24
CA GLN A 18 -44.97 5.03 -12.19
C GLN A 18 -45.03 6.53 -11.84
N LYS A 19 -44.23 6.99 -10.86
CA LYS A 19 -44.17 8.43 -10.52
C LYS A 19 -43.51 9.27 -11.62
N TRP A 20 -42.57 8.70 -12.37
CA TRP A 20 -41.96 9.36 -13.53
C TRP A 20 -42.97 9.54 -14.68
N PHE A 21 -43.87 8.58 -14.89
CA PHE A 21 -44.96 8.68 -15.88
C PHE A 21 -46.04 9.70 -15.48
N VAL A 22 -46.40 9.77 -14.20
CA VAL A 22 -47.39 10.75 -13.70
C VAL A 22 -46.89 12.20 -13.82
N MET A 23 -45.57 12.43 -13.71
CA MET A 23 -44.99 13.78 -13.84
C MET A 23 -44.87 14.29 -15.29
N ASN A 24 -44.97 13.42 -16.30
CA ASN A 24 -44.97 13.83 -17.71
C ASN A 24 -46.39 13.92 -18.30
N GLY A 25 -47.43 13.60 -17.54
CA GLY A 25 -48.77 13.37 -18.06
C GLY A 25 -49.86 14.35 -17.64
N ASN A 26 -49.72 15.14 -16.56
CA ASN A 26 -50.81 15.99 -16.09
C ASN A 26 -50.29 17.28 -15.44
N GLU A 27 -50.50 18.42 -16.11
CA GLU A 27 -50.32 19.77 -15.54
C GLU A 27 -51.46 20.18 -14.58
N GLU A 28 -52.47 19.32 -14.35
CA GLU A 28 -53.67 19.66 -13.55
C GLU A 28 -53.80 18.92 -12.20
N LEU A 29 -52.72 18.76 -11.44
CA LEU A 29 -52.79 18.31 -10.05
C LEU A 29 -52.20 19.33 -9.07
N ILE A 30 -52.67 20.57 -9.20
CA ILE A 30 -52.62 21.57 -8.13
C ILE A 30 -53.95 21.44 -7.36
N ASN A 31 -53.87 21.16 -6.07
CA ASN A 31 -54.98 21.09 -5.08
C ASN A 31 -55.58 19.71 -4.74
N LEU A 32 -54.74 18.70 -4.56
CA LEU A 32 -55.06 17.64 -3.60
C LEU A 32 -54.01 17.67 -2.48
N LYS A 33 -54.36 18.34 -1.36
CA LYS A 33 -53.71 18.11 -0.06
C LYS A 33 -54.03 16.67 0.36
N VAL A 34 -53.29 15.73 -0.20
CA VAL A 34 -53.26 14.36 0.30
C VAL A 34 -52.51 14.44 1.63
N GLU A 35 -53.22 14.27 2.74
CA GLU A 35 -52.61 13.99 4.04
C GLU A 35 -51.82 12.69 3.92
N CYS A 36 -50.55 12.82 3.55
CA CYS A 36 -49.64 11.69 3.47
C CYS A 36 -49.45 11.16 4.89
N SER A 37 -49.72 9.86 5.08
CA SER A 37 -49.44 9.19 6.34
C SER A 37 -47.96 9.40 6.74
N PRO A 38 -47.62 9.40 8.04
CA PRO A 38 -46.25 9.57 8.51
C PRO A 38 -45.25 8.61 7.86
N ASN A 39 -45.71 7.40 7.49
CA ASN A 39 -44.91 6.41 6.79
C ASN A 39 -44.65 6.82 5.33
N THR A 40 -45.65 7.31 4.61
CA THR A 40 -45.50 7.81 3.24
C THR A 40 -44.56 9.01 3.17
N LEU A 41 -44.57 9.87 4.19
CA LEU A 41 -43.67 11.02 4.28
C LEU A 41 -42.21 10.60 4.52
N ARG A 42 -41.99 9.57 5.35
CA ARG A 42 -40.67 8.95 5.56
C ARG A 42 -40.15 8.28 4.29
N GLU A 43 -41.01 7.54 3.59
CA GLU A 43 -40.67 6.90 2.32
C GLU A 43 -40.32 7.92 1.23
N ASN A 44 -41.09 9.00 1.11
CA ASN A 44 -40.79 10.08 0.18
C ASN A 44 -39.44 10.75 0.50
N LYS A 45 -39.15 11.00 1.78
CA LYS A 45 -37.86 11.56 2.20
C LYS A 45 -36.69 10.63 1.89
N ALA A 46 -36.85 9.33 2.16
CA ALA A 46 -35.85 8.32 1.82
C ALA A 46 -35.62 8.24 0.30
N ALA A 47 -36.70 8.24 -0.49
CA ALA A 47 -36.63 8.25 -1.95
C ALA A 47 -35.90 9.50 -2.47
N SER A 48 -36.18 10.69 -1.93
CA SER A 48 -35.48 11.92 -2.32
C SER A 48 -33.98 11.86 -2.00
N ILE A 49 -33.60 11.32 -0.84
CA ILE A 49 -32.17 11.14 -0.47
C ILE A 49 -31.48 10.19 -1.44
N ILE A 50 -32.10 9.04 -1.74
CA ILE A 50 -31.55 8.03 -2.67
C ILE A 50 -31.42 8.62 -4.08
N GLN A 51 -32.44 9.35 -4.55
CA GLN A 51 -32.40 10.00 -5.86
C GLN A 51 -31.32 11.09 -5.94
N ALA A 52 -31.16 11.91 -4.90
CA ALA A 52 -30.12 12.93 -4.86
C ALA A 52 -28.73 12.29 -4.87
N TRP A 53 -28.54 11.21 -4.11
CA TRP A 53 -27.28 10.46 -4.08
C TRP A 53 -26.96 9.82 -5.43
N TRP A 54 -27.95 9.20 -6.09
CA TRP A 54 -27.82 8.61 -7.41
C TRP A 54 -27.52 9.65 -8.50
N ARG A 55 -28.22 10.79 -8.50
CA ARG A 55 -27.94 11.92 -9.40
C ARG A 55 -26.51 12.43 -9.20
N GLY A 56 -26.06 12.60 -7.96
CA GLY A 56 -24.68 13.00 -7.64
C GLY A 56 -23.64 11.96 -8.06
N LEU A 57 -23.95 10.67 -7.97
CA LEU A 57 -23.05 9.60 -8.43
C LEU A 57 -22.95 9.54 -9.95
N ARG A 58 -24.08 9.69 -10.67
CA ARG A 58 -24.12 9.74 -12.13
C ARG A 58 -23.41 10.97 -12.68
N TYR A 59 -23.64 12.14 -12.08
CA TYR A 59 -22.94 13.38 -12.44
C TYR A 59 -21.43 13.26 -12.21
N ARG A 60 -21.00 12.76 -11.04
CA ARG A 60 -19.57 12.51 -10.78
C ARG A 60 -18.96 11.53 -11.76
N LYS A 61 -19.67 10.46 -12.15
CA LYS A 61 -19.21 9.48 -13.13
C LYS A 61 -19.06 10.07 -14.53
N PHE A 62 -19.98 10.95 -14.94
CA PHE A 62 -19.93 11.66 -16.22
C PHE A 62 -18.81 12.71 -16.25
N MET A 63 -18.76 13.58 -15.24
CA MET A 63 -17.72 14.62 -15.12
C MET A 63 -16.31 14.04 -14.89
N LEU A 64 -16.21 12.84 -14.32
CA LEU A 64 -14.93 12.14 -14.15
C LEU A 64 -14.20 11.92 -15.47
N GLN A 65 -14.92 11.69 -16.57
CA GLN A 65 -14.31 11.44 -17.87
C GLN A 65 -13.76 12.73 -18.46
N GLU A 66 -14.58 13.78 -18.52
CA GLU A 66 -14.18 15.10 -19.00
C GLU A 66 -13.04 15.71 -18.15
N HIS A 67 -13.12 15.57 -16.81
CA HIS A 67 -12.04 16.01 -15.93
C HIS A 67 -10.77 15.20 -16.11
N LYS A 68 -10.85 13.88 -16.36
CA LYS A 68 -9.68 13.06 -16.66
C LYS A 68 -9.00 13.50 -17.96
N GLU A 69 -9.79 13.79 -19.00
CA GLU A 69 -9.28 14.27 -20.28
C GLU A 69 -8.65 15.66 -20.16
N LYS A 70 -9.31 16.61 -19.47
CA LYS A 70 -8.72 17.92 -19.16
C LYS A 70 -7.43 17.80 -18.35
N LEU A 71 -7.42 16.98 -17.30
CA LEU A 71 -6.23 16.76 -16.47
C LEU A 71 -5.10 16.12 -17.29
N LYS A 72 -5.43 15.16 -18.17
CA LYS A 72 -4.47 14.52 -19.07
C LYS A 72 -3.85 15.54 -20.03
N CYS A 73 -4.65 16.42 -20.63
CA CYS A 73 -4.16 17.49 -21.49
C CYS A 73 -3.28 18.49 -20.73
N CYS A 74 -3.70 18.94 -19.54
CA CYS A 74 -2.87 19.83 -18.70
C CYS A 74 -1.54 19.17 -18.29
N VAL A 75 -1.56 17.88 -17.93
CA VAL A 75 -0.33 17.14 -17.59
C VAL A 75 0.58 16.98 -18.80
N LEU A 76 0.04 16.75 -20.00
CA LEU A 76 0.83 16.70 -21.24
C LEU A 76 1.46 18.06 -21.55
N GLN A 77 0.68 19.14 -21.47
CA GLN A 77 1.18 20.50 -21.66
C GLN A 77 2.28 20.87 -20.65
N LEU A 78 2.13 20.49 -19.38
CA LEU A 78 3.17 20.72 -18.36
C LEU A 78 4.43 19.88 -18.60
N ARG A 79 4.30 18.69 -19.21
CA ARG A 79 5.44 17.83 -19.57
C ARG A 79 6.18 18.33 -20.82
N GLU A 80 5.43 18.82 -21.80
CA GLU A 80 5.95 19.30 -23.09
C GLU A 80 6.38 20.77 -23.05
N ALA A 81 6.00 21.52 -22.02
CA ALA A 81 6.43 22.90 -21.83
C ALA A 81 7.98 22.96 -21.82
N PRO A 82 8.60 23.80 -22.67
CA PRO A 82 10.05 23.93 -22.72
C PRO A 82 10.58 24.36 -21.36
N CYS A 83 11.73 23.82 -20.95
CA CYS A 83 12.38 24.21 -19.70
C CYS A 83 13.00 25.59 -19.91
N SER A 84 12.59 26.58 -19.12
CA SER A 84 13.14 27.94 -19.14
C SER A 84 14.04 28.16 -17.92
N GLU A 85 14.91 29.17 -17.98
CA GLU A 85 15.71 29.60 -16.81
C GLU A 85 14.82 30.03 -15.62
N GLU A 86 13.60 30.51 -15.88
CA GLU A 86 12.61 30.89 -14.86
C GLU A 86 11.79 29.72 -14.28
N ASN A 87 11.83 28.52 -14.88
CA ASN A 87 11.12 27.34 -14.39
C ASN A 87 11.92 26.07 -14.73
N PRO A 88 13.06 25.86 -14.03
CA PRO A 88 13.93 24.72 -14.26
C PRO A 88 13.23 23.39 -13.97
N LYS A 89 13.70 22.30 -14.58
CA LYS A 89 13.17 20.94 -14.38
C LYS A 89 13.05 20.54 -12.91
N GLU A 90 13.95 21.05 -12.08
CA GLU A 90 14.01 20.79 -10.65
C GLU A 90 12.80 21.37 -9.90
N GLU A 91 12.37 22.59 -10.24
CA GLU A 91 11.20 23.24 -9.62
C GLU A 91 9.88 22.56 -10.00
N ARG A 92 9.79 21.97 -11.20
CA ARG A 92 8.61 21.20 -11.62
C ARG A 92 8.39 19.92 -10.79
N CYS A 93 9.46 19.38 -10.22
CA CYS A 93 9.42 18.20 -9.36
C CYS A 93 9.11 18.54 -7.90
N GLU A 94 9.16 19.82 -7.52
CA GLU A 94 9.04 20.27 -6.14
C GLU A 94 7.70 19.86 -5.47
N PRO A 95 6.53 19.89 -6.15
CA PRO A 95 5.28 19.41 -5.55
C PRO A 95 5.28 17.90 -5.26
N LEU A 96 6.02 17.09 -6.02
CA LEU A 96 6.18 15.66 -5.72
C LEU A 96 7.14 15.47 -4.55
N LYS A 97 8.29 16.16 -4.58
CA LYS A 97 9.30 16.12 -3.53
C LYS A 97 8.72 16.53 -2.17
N GLN A 98 7.98 17.64 -2.10
CA GLN A 98 7.32 18.08 -0.87
C GLN A 98 6.32 17.06 -0.32
N ARG A 99 5.53 16.41 -1.20
CA ARG A 99 4.62 15.33 -0.79
C ARG A 99 5.39 14.12 -0.24
N ILE A 100 6.46 13.72 -0.90
CA ILE A 100 7.32 12.62 -0.47
C ILE A 100 7.95 12.94 0.90
N LEU A 101 8.57 14.11 1.05
CA LEU A 101 9.16 14.56 2.31
C LEU A 101 8.14 14.59 3.46
N ARG A 102 6.94 15.11 3.21
CA ARG A 102 5.86 15.10 4.21
C ARG A 102 5.52 13.68 4.66
N TYR A 103 5.39 12.74 3.73
CA TYR A 103 5.05 11.36 4.08
C TYR A 103 6.21 10.64 4.77
N LEU A 104 7.44 10.87 4.33
CA LEU A 104 8.64 10.33 4.95
C LEU A 104 8.79 10.82 6.41
N ASN A 105 8.62 12.12 6.65
CA ASN A 105 8.62 12.67 8.01
C ASN A 105 7.52 12.05 8.87
N GLY A 106 6.32 11.84 8.31
CA GLY A 106 5.23 11.20 9.04
C GLY A 106 5.43 9.70 9.34
N LEU A 107 6.42 9.03 8.73
CA LEU A 107 6.84 7.70 9.18
C LEU A 107 7.45 7.72 10.58
N LEU A 108 7.99 8.86 11.00
CA LEU A 108 8.60 9.05 12.33
C LEU A 108 7.61 9.62 13.35
N SER A 109 6.33 9.81 12.98
CA SER A 109 5.28 10.27 13.90
C SER A 109 5.21 9.39 15.16
N THR A 110 4.83 9.93 16.31
CA THR A 110 4.58 9.11 17.51
C THR A 110 3.31 8.25 17.38
N VAL A 111 2.46 8.53 16.39
CA VAL A 111 1.16 7.88 16.21
C VAL A 111 1.25 6.77 15.16
N LEU A 112 1.05 5.51 15.58
CA LEU A 112 1.14 4.32 14.69
C LEU A 112 0.19 4.38 13.49
N THR A 113 -1.02 4.89 13.67
CA THR A 113 -2.00 5.01 12.58
C THR A 113 -1.52 6.01 11.52
N GLU A 114 -0.85 7.09 11.92
CA GLU A 114 -0.23 8.02 11.00
C GLU A 114 0.91 7.36 10.23
N ARG A 115 1.84 6.67 10.93
CA ARG A 115 2.94 5.92 10.27
C ARG A 115 2.40 4.97 9.20
N LYS A 116 1.37 4.20 9.53
CA LYS A 116 0.68 3.30 8.58
C LYS A 116 0.13 4.06 7.36
N VAL A 117 -0.59 5.15 7.60
CA VAL A 117 -1.19 5.95 6.51
C VAL A 117 -0.10 6.52 5.60
N MET A 118 1.02 6.99 6.16
CA MET A 118 2.14 7.49 5.39
C MET A 118 2.83 6.38 4.58
N ALA A 119 3.06 5.21 5.17
CA ALA A 119 3.58 4.05 4.46
C ALA A 119 2.68 3.65 3.28
N LEU A 120 1.36 3.66 3.47
CA LEU A 120 0.39 3.37 2.39
C LEU A 120 0.40 4.44 1.29
N ARG A 121 0.55 5.72 1.64
CA ARG A 121 0.64 6.82 0.66
C ARG A 121 1.93 6.74 -0.15
N LEU A 122 3.05 6.44 0.50
CA LEU A 122 4.33 6.19 -0.18
C LEU A 122 4.25 4.99 -1.12
N ASN A 123 3.62 3.89 -0.69
CA ASN A 123 3.37 2.74 -1.57
C ASN A 123 2.61 3.13 -2.84
N ARG A 124 1.52 3.90 -2.72
CA ARG A 124 0.75 4.36 -3.88
C ARG A 124 1.58 5.21 -4.83
N LEU A 125 2.44 6.06 -4.30
CA LEU A 125 3.36 6.85 -5.12
C LEU A 125 4.38 5.97 -5.84
N ALA A 126 4.96 4.98 -5.15
CA ALA A 126 5.88 4.01 -5.73
C ALA A 126 5.21 3.19 -6.84
N ASP A 127 3.95 2.80 -6.67
CA ASP A 127 3.15 2.09 -7.69
C ASP A 127 2.83 2.94 -8.92
N SER A 128 2.80 4.28 -8.75
CA SER A 128 2.38 5.19 -9.80
C SER A 128 3.54 5.67 -10.68
N SER A 129 4.79 5.67 -10.18
CA SER A 129 5.91 6.24 -10.92
C SER A 129 7.28 5.83 -10.39
N HIS A 130 8.19 5.45 -11.29
CA HIS A 130 9.61 5.28 -10.99
C HIS A 130 10.29 6.57 -10.51
N VAL A 131 9.86 7.73 -11.02
CA VAL A 131 10.37 9.05 -10.59
C VAL A 131 10.07 9.29 -9.11
N ALA A 132 8.92 8.81 -8.63
CA ALA A 132 8.59 8.92 -7.20
C ALA A 132 9.51 8.03 -6.35
N MET A 133 9.85 6.81 -6.82
CA MET A 133 10.79 5.93 -6.11
C MET A 133 12.21 6.51 -6.08
N GLU A 134 12.69 7.08 -7.19
CA GLU A 134 13.98 7.77 -7.25
C GLU A 134 14.02 8.93 -6.26
N CYS A 135 12.99 9.79 -6.29
CA CYS A 135 12.87 10.92 -5.37
C CYS A 135 12.82 10.45 -3.90
N MET A 136 12.12 9.36 -3.57
CA MET A 136 12.14 8.76 -2.23
C MET A 136 13.55 8.35 -1.81
N LEU A 137 14.28 7.66 -2.69
CA LEU A 137 15.64 7.18 -2.40
C LEU A 137 16.63 8.33 -2.21
N GLN A 138 16.56 9.37 -3.05
CA GLN A 138 17.34 10.61 -2.89
C GLN A 138 17.07 11.29 -1.55
N ASN A 139 15.84 11.24 -1.06
CA ASN A 139 15.42 11.83 0.20
C ASN A 139 15.48 10.83 1.37
N ARG A 140 16.46 9.91 1.38
CA ARG A 140 16.76 9.01 2.52
C ARG A 140 15.60 8.12 2.97
N ALA A 141 14.77 7.63 2.05
CA ALA A 141 13.66 6.73 2.40
C ALA A 141 14.11 5.46 3.13
N LEU A 142 15.20 4.81 2.72
CA LEU A 142 15.64 3.56 3.37
C LEU A 142 16.02 3.76 4.86
N PRO A 143 16.86 4.74 5.24
CA PRO A 143 17.10 5.06 6.65
C PRO A 143 15.83 5.38 7.44
N MET A 144 14.92 6.19 6.90
CA MET A 144 13.68 6.55 7.62
C MET A 144 12.74 5.35 7.81
N ILE A 145 12.67 4.46 6.83
CA ILE A 145 11.90 3.20 6.99
C ILE A 145 12.55 2.32 8.06
N LEU A 146 13.89 2.19 8.07
CA LEU A 146 14.61 1.44 9.09
C LEU A 146 14.34 1.98 10.50
N GLU A 147 14.45 3.30 10.67
CA GLU A 147 14.15 3.96 11.95
C GLU A 147 12.70 3.71 12.36
N CYS A 148 11.76 3.82 11.42
CA CYS A 148 10.35 3.53 11.67
C CYS A 148 10.11 2.08 12.13
N ILE A 149 10.83 1.09 11.56
CA ILE A 149 10.67 -0.34 11.86
C ILE A 149 11.33 -0.76 13.17
N THR A 150 12.41 -0.11 13.57
CA THR A 150 13.27 -0.57 14.68
C THR A 150 12.49 -0.74 16.00
N ASP A 151 11.48 0.09 16.24
CA ASP A 151 10.66 0.01 17.46
C ASP A 151 9.38 -0.84 17.33
N LEU A 152 9.12 -1.41 16.15
CA LEU A 152 7.88 -2.12 15.83
C LEU A 152 7.99 -3.62 16.11
N ASN A 153 7.91 -4.03 17.37
CA ASN A 153 7.89 -5.47 17.74
C ASN A 153 7.06 -5.81 18.99
N ARG A 154 6.44 -4.81 19.63
CA ARG A 154 5.77 -4.95 20.94
C ARG A 154 4.26 -5.27 20.93
N SER A 155 3.55 -5.19 19.80
CA SER A 155 2.09 -5.38 19.78
C SER A 155 1.52 -5.75 18.40
N VAL A 156 0.29 -6.27 18.37
CA VAL A 156 -0.47 -6.52 17.12
C VAL A 156 -0.65 -5.23 16.31
N ALA A 157 -0.79 -4.08 16.98
CA ALA A 157 -0.92 -2.78 16.32
C ALA A 157 0.32 -2.45 15.45
N HIS A 158 1.52 -2.86 15.89
CA HIS A 158 2.76 -2.66 15.15
C HIS A 158 2.77 -3.44 13.83
N LEU A 159 2.16 -4.63 13.79
CA LEU A 159 2.12 -5.46 12.59
C LEU A 159 1.42 -4.75 11.43
N TYR A 160 0.39 -3.94 11.72
CA TYR A 160 -0.30 -3.15 10.69
C TYR A 160 0.55 -2.04 10.07
N VAL A 161 1.65 -1.65 10.74
CA VAL A 161 2.62 -0.68 10.23
C VAL A 161 3.75 -1.40 9.49
N ILE A 162 4.24 -2.53 10.02
CA ILE A 162 5.34 -3.32 9.43
C ILE A 162 5.00 -3.75 8.00
N ARG A 163 3.81 -4.32 7.78
CA ARG A 163 3.44 -4.87 6.46
C ARG A 163 3.54 -3.88 5.30
N PRO A 164 2.90 -2.69 5.35
CA PRO A 164 3.07 -1.71 4.27
C PRO A 164 4.50 -1.19 4.15
N LEU A 165 5.28 -1.16 5.23
CA LEU A 165 6.71 -0.79 5.16
C LEU A 165 7.54 -1.88 4.45
N CYS A 166 7.30 -3.16 4.73
CA CYS A 166 7.93 -4.27 4.00
C CYS A 166 7.58 -4.23 2.51
N THR A 167 6.31 -3.98 2.17
CA THR A 167 5.89 -3.80 0.77
C THR A 167 6.63 -2.65 0.10
N LEU A 168 6.78 -1.51 0.78
CA LEU A 168 7.51 -0.36 0.26
C LEU A 168 9.00 -0.67 0.10
N LEU A 169 9.63 -1.30 1.10
CA LEU A 169 11.03 -1.71 1.05
C LEU A 169 11.30 -2.61 -0.14
N VAL A 170 10.49 -3.66 -0.35
CA VAL A 170 10.66 -4.56 -1.50
C VAL A 170 10.61 -3.77 -2.80
N LYS A 171 9.61 -2.89 -3.00
CA LYS A 171 9.52 -2.06 -4.22
C LYS A 171 10.76 -1.20 -4.44
N LEU A 172 11.24 -0.53 -3.40
CA LEU A 172 12.43 0.32 -3.48
C LEU A 172 13.69 -0.51 -3.78
N LEU A 173 13.85 -1.67 -3.13
CA LEU A 173 14.97 -2.59 -3.35
C LEU A 173 14.93 -3.23 -4.74
N SER A 174 13.75 -3.49 -5.30
CA SER A 174 13.65 -4.02 -6.66
C SER A 174 14.04 -2.98 -7.73
N TYR A 175 14.11 -1.68 -7.39
CA TYR A 175 14.53 -0.61 -8.30
C TYR A 175 16.06 -0.49 -8.42
N LYS A 176 16.68 -1.54 -8.98
CA LYS A 176 18.15 -1.73 -9.08
C LYS A 176 18.96 -0.56 -9.66
N PRO A 177 18.51 0.19 -10.69
CA PRO A 177 19.34 1.24 -11.31
C PRO A 177 19.84 2.31 -10.34
N PHE A 178 19.07 2.57 -9.27
CA PHE A 178 19.32 3.71 -8.38
C PHE A 178 19.59 3.30 -6.92
N VAL A 179 19.07 2.15 -6.50
CA VAL A 179 19.05 1.76 -5.08
C VAL A 179 20.40 1.21 -4.57
N ASN A 180 21.26 0.70 -5.47
CA ASN A 180 22.53 0.04 -5.10
C ASN A 180 23.44 0.92 -4.23
N GLN A 181 23.57 2.21 -4.57
CA GLN A 181 24.38 3.17 -3.82
C GLN A 181 23.89 3.41 -2.39
N TYR A 182 22.58 3.24 -2.14
CA TYR A 182 21.99 3.46 -0.82
C TYR A 182 21.98 2.19 0.03
N VAL A 183 21.75 1.02 -0.59
CA VAL A 183 21.63 -0.25 0.13
C VAL A 183 22.96 -0.67 0.73
N ILE A 184 24.08 -0.48 0.03
CA ILE A 184 25.40 -0.88 0.54
C ILE A 184 25.68 -0.26 1.93
N VAL A 185 25.21 0.97 2.17
CA VAL A 185 25.42 1.71 3.42
C VAL A 185 24.55 1.19 4.57
N CYS A 186 23.40 0.58 4.29
CA CYS A 186 22.45 0.15 5.31
C CYS A 186 22.05 -1.33 5.24
N LEU A 187 22.76 -2.12 4.44
CA LEU A 187 22.48 -3.55 4.19
C LEU A 187 22.49 -4.36 5.49
N ASP A 188 23.45 -4.10 6.37
CA ASP A 188 23.58 -4.75 7.68
C ASP A 188 22.33 -4.50 8.56
N LYS A 189 21.87 -3.25 8.63
CA LYS A 189 20.69 -2.85 9.39
C LYS A 189 19.40 -3.41 8.78
N LEU A 190 19.30 -3.44 7.46
CA LEU A 190 18.15 -4.04 6.75
C LEU A 190 18.06 -5.54 7.01
N LEU A 191 19.19 -6.26 6.89
CA LEU A 191 19.25 -7.69 7.17
C LEU A 191 18.98 -8.02 8.64
N SER A 192 19.62 -7.28 9.55
CA SER A 192 19.42 -7.43 10.99
C SER A 192 17.95 -7.26 11.35
N ASN A 193 17.32 -6.16 10.91
CA ASN A 193 15.91 -5.92 11.16
C ASN A 193 15.02 -7.03 10.57
N ALA A 194 15.24 -7.45 9.32
CA ALA A 194 14.43 -8.50 8.72
C ALA A 194 14.52 -9.82 9.49
N ILE A 195 15.72 -10.23 9.90
CA ILE A 195 15.95 -11.44 10.70
C ILE A 195 15.30 -11.31 12.09
N HIS A 196 15.53 -10.21 12.80
CA HIS A 196 14.93 -10.00 14.11
C HIS A 196 13.40 -9.93 14.06
N GLN A 197 12.83 -9.37 12.99
CA GLN A 197 11.38 -9.32 12.80
C GLN A 197 10.78 -10.71 12.55
N ILE A 198 11.47 -11.60 11.80
CA ILE A 198 11.08 -13.01 11.68
C ILE A 198 11.15 -13.69 13.05
N HIS A 199 12.23 -13.46 13.79
CA HIS A 199 12.42 -14.05 15.11
C HIS A 199 11.39 -13.57 16.14
N ASN A 200 11.03 -12.29 16.15
CA ASN A 200 10.08 -11.74 17.12
C ASN A 200 8.62 -12.07 16.79
N ASN A 201 8.31 -12.30 15.50
CA ASN A 201 6.94 -12.51 15.02
C ASN A 201 6.76 -13.86 14.33
N TYR A 202 7.46 -14.90 14.78
CA TYR A 202 7.45 -16.24 14.15
C TYR A 202 6.06 -16.90 14.09
N THR A 203 5.10 -16.44 14.90
CA THR A 203 3.72 -16.91 14.89
C THR A 203 2.89 -16.32 13.74
N ASP A 204 3.25 -15.15 13.21
CA ASP A 204 2.52 -14.47 12.14
C ASP A 204 3.10 -14.84 10.76
N SER A 205 2.38 -15.66 10.01
CA SER A 205 2.81 -16.13 8.70
C SER A 205 2.93 -15.01 7.65
N SER A 206 2.13 -13.95 7.77
CA SER A 206 2.19 -12.82 6.83
C SER A 206 3.45 -12.01 7.04
N ILE A 207 3.77 -11.69 8.29
CA ILE A 207 5.00 -10.96 8.64
C ILE A 207 6.24 -11.76 8.25
N VAL A 208 6.27 -13.06 8.58
CA VAL A 208 7.39 -13.92 8.18
C VAL A 208 7.56 -13.91 6.65
N SER A 209 6.47 -14.05 5.89
CA SER A 209 6.53 -14.01 4.42
C SER A 209 7.01 -12.64 3.90
N ASP A 210 6.51 -11.55 4.48
CA ASP A 210 6.88 -10.18 4.08
C ASP A 210 8.37 -9.91 4.32
N GLN A 211 8.92 -10.34 5.48
CA GLN A 211 10.34 -10.21 5.79
C GLN A 211 11.23 -11.10 4.92
N ILE A 212 10.76 -12.29 4.56
CA ILE A 212 11.48 -13.18 3.63
C ILE A 212 11.58 -12.55 2.25
N ASN A 213 10.55 -11.85 1.78
CA ASN A 213 10.61 -11.11 0.53
C ASN A 213 11.65 -9.99 0.59
N VAL A 214 11.78 -9.30 1.73
CA VAL A 214 12.88 -8.34 1.94
C VAL A 214 14.23 -9.04 1.87
N ILE A 215 14.44 -10.16 2.58
CA ILE A 215 15.72 -10.90 2.54
C ILE A 215 16.04 -11.40 1.12
N LYS A 216 15.05 -11.85 0.36
CA LYS A 216 15.23 -12.25 -1.05
C LYS A 216 15.76 -11.10 -1.88
N GLU A 217 15.16 -9.91 -1.78
CA GLU A 217 15.66 -8.73 -2.50
C GLU A 217 17.07 -8.35 -2.06
N LEU A 218 17.37 -8.41 -0.76
CA LEU A 218 18.69 -8.11 -0.21
C LEU A 218 19.75 -9.14 -0.64
N SER A 219 19.36 -10.38 -0.94
CA SER A 219 20.29 -11.42 -1.39
C SER A 219 20.95 -11.12 -2.74
N CYS A 220 20.38 -10.20 -3.51
CA CYS A 220 20.94 -9.75 -4.80
C CYS A 220 22.05 -8.71 -4.67
N TYR A 221 22.35 -8.21 -3.46
CA TYR A 221 23.35 -7.15 -3.26
C TYR A 221 24.69 -7.71 -2.81
N SER A 222 25.76 -7.05 -3.24
CA SER A 222 27.12 -7.34 -2.79
C SER A 222 27.24 -7.16 -1.27
N GLY A 223 28.04 -8.01 -0.63
CA GLY A 223 28.20 -8.00 0.83
C GLY A 223 27.11 -8.77 1.60
N PHE A 224 26.05 -9.27 0.93
CA PHE A 224 24.99 -10.02 1.61
C PHE A 224 25.54 -11.21 2.41
N ALA A 225 26.43 -12.01 1.82
CA ALA A 225 26.96 -13.20 2.46
C ALA A 225 27.84 -12.86 3.68
N GLU A 226 28.66 -11.82 3.58
CA GLU A 226 29.49 -11.31 4.67
C GLU A 226 28.62 -10.80 5.82
N LYS A 227 27.58 -10.02 5.52
CA LYS A 227 26.70 -9.45 6.55
C LYS A 227 25.84 -10.51 7.22
N MET A 228 25.31 -11.47 6.48
CA MET A 228 24.58 -12.62 7.05
C MET A 228 25.44 -13.42 8.03
N ARG A 229 26.72 -13.65 7.70
CA ARG A 229 27.66 -14.33 8.61
C ARG A 229 27.96 -13.48 9.86
N ALA A 230 28.18 -12.18 9.69
CA ALA A 230 28.43 -11.26 10.81
C ALA A 230 27.23 -11.17 11.79
N LEU A 231 26.02 -11.45 11.32
CA LEU A 231 24.82 -11.53 12.16
C LEU A 231 24.66 -12.86 12.91
N HIS A 232 25.65 -13.76 12.85
CA HIS A 232 25.60 -15.10 13.44
C HIS A 232 24.33 -15.87 13.04
N PHE A 233 23.99 -15.83 11.75
CA PHE A 233 22.75 -16.37 11.21
C PHE A 233 22.48 -17.85 11.57
N ASP A 234 23.51 -18.64 11.82
CA ASP A 234 23.40 -20.03 12.26
C ASP A 234 22.60 -20.18 13.56
N TRP A 235 22.74 -19.24 14.50
CA TRP A 235 21.97 -19.24 15.74
C TRP A 235 20.47 -19.07 15.48
N PHE A 236 20.10 -18.16 14.57
CA PHE A 236 18.71 -17.96 14.17
C PHE A 236 18.14 -19.19 13.47
N MET A 237 18.92 -19.85 12.61
CA MET A 237 18.51 -21.06 11.91
C MET A 237 18.15 -22.21 12.86
N GLN A 238 18.86 -22.35 13.99
CA GLN A 238 18.50 -23.33 15.01
C GLN A 238 17.11 -23.05 15.61
N LYS A 239 16.79 -21.78 15.88
CA LYS A 239 15.46 -21.36 16.37
C LYS A 239 14.39 -21.56 15.31
N TYR A 240 14.66 -21.18 14.05
CA TYR A 240 13.73 -21.36 12.94
C TYR A 240 13.43 -22.84 12.67
N LYS A 241 14.41 -23.73 12.83
CA LYS A 241 14.17 -25.18 12.75
C LYS A 241 13.15 -25.65 13.79
N GLN A 242 13.22 -25.12 15.02
CA GLN A 242 12.29 -25.49 16.10
C GLN A 242 10.87 -24.99 15.82
N HIS A 243 10.73 -23.75 15.34
CA HIS A 243 9.42 -23.13 15.13
C HIS A 243 8.77 -23.48 13.79
N PHE A 244 9.56 -23.58 12.71
CA PHE A 244 9.06 -23.75 11.34
C PHE A 244 9.26 -25.17 10.80
N GLY A 245 10.27 -25.90 11.26
CA GLY A 245 10.61 -27.23 10.71
C GLY A 245 9.55 -28.31 10.96
N LYS A 246 8.64 -28.09 11.91
CA LYS A 246 7.52 -29.00 12.24
C LYS A 246 6.21 -28.63 11.53
N LEU A 247 6.19 -27.51 10.80
CA LEU A 247 5.00 -27.05 10.10
C LEU A 247 4.76 -27.87 8.84
N LYS A 248 3.50 -27.89 8.37
CA LYS A 248 3.11 -28.56 7.12
C LYS A 248 3.69 -27.81 5.92
N GLN A 249 3.91 -28.52 4.81
CA GLN A 249 4.49 -27.95 3.59
C GLN A 249 3.67 -26.81 2.97
N ASN A 250 2.36 -26.78 3.23
CA ASN A 250 1.48 -25.71 2.77
C ASN A 250 1.54 -24.44 3.64
N ASP A 251 2.24 -24.46 4.79
CA ASP A 251 2.41 -23.28 5.63
C ASP A 251 3.45 -22.33 5.02
N PRO A 252 3.14 -21.03 4.81
CA PRO A 252 4.09 -20.06 4.29
C PRO A 252 5.40 -19.97 5.10
N ARG A 253 5.35 -20.23 6.40
CA ARG A 253 6.53 -20.21 7.29
C ARG A 253 7.44 -21.42 7.06
N PHE A 254 6.88 -22.56 6.64
CA PHE A 254 7.69 -23.70 6.22
C PHE A 254 8.46 -23.38 4.93
N ASN A 255 7.79 -22.73 3.97
CA ASN A 255 8.44 -22.28 2.72
C ASN A 255 9.52 -21.22 2.98
N ALA A 256 9.26 -20.28 3.90
CA ALA A 256 10.24 -19.34 4.40
C ALA A 256 11.48 -20.04 4.98
N TYR A 257 11.27 -21.03 5.86
CA TYR A 257 12.35 -21.81 6.43
C TYR A 257 13.17 -22.55 5.37
N ARG A 258 12.51 -23.18 4.39
CA ARG A 258 13.20 -23.86 3.27
C ARG A 258 14.08 -22.89 2.48
N PHE A 259 13.59 -21.68 2.20
CA PHE A 259 14.39 -20.64 1.56
C PHE A 259 15.62 -20.28 2.41
N LEU A 260 15.45 -20.05 3.72
CA LEU A 260 16.55 -19.72 4.62
C LEU A 260 17.59 -20.86 4.76
N CYS A 261 17.15 -22.13 4.73
CA CYS A 261 18.07 -23.27 4.65
C CYS A 261 18.93 -23.25 3.39
N ASN A 262 18.35 -22.90 2.24
CA ASN A 262 19.11 -22.78 0.99
C ASN A 262 20.13 -21.63 1.08
N VAL A 263 19.73 -20.49 1.67
CA VAL A 263 20.65 -19.38 1.96
C VAL A 263 21.81 -19.87 2.81
N GLN A 264 21.54 -20.54 3.93
CA GLN A 264 22.57 -21.06 4.84
C GLN A 264 23.54 -22.03 4.14
N LYS A 265 23.03 -22.95 3.31
CA LYS A 265 23.86 -23.85 2.51
C LYS A 265 24.81 -23.10 1.58
N ASN A 266 24.31 -22.07 0.89
CA ASN A 266 25.12 -21.27 -0.02
C ASN A 266 26.22 -20.48 0.72
N LEU A 267 25.92 -19.97 1.91
CA LEU A 267 26.89 -19.30 2.78
C LEU A 267 28.04 -20.26 3.16
N ASN A 268 27.72 -21.51 3.51
CA ASN A 268 28.70 -22.51 3.90
C ASN A 268 29.55 -22.98 2.71
N ASN A 269 28.96 -23.16 1.53
CA ASN A 269 29.70 -23.55 0.33
C ASN A 269 30.73 -22.49 -0.11
N THR A 270 30.44 -21.21 0.13
CA THR A 270 31.36 -20.11 -0.19
C THR A 270 32.58 -20.08 0.74
N LEU A 271 32.49 -20.67 1.93
CA LEU A 271 33.62 -20.83 2.86
C LEU A 271 34.57 -21.95 2.43
N ALA A 272 34.04 -23.07 1.92
CA ALA A 272 34.85 -24.18 1.42
C ALA A 272 35.78 -23.73 0.28
N ILE A 273 35.26 -22.90 -0.64
CA ILE A 273 36.02 -22.41 -1.81
C ILE A 273 37.09 -21.37 -1.44
N LYS A 274 36.99 -20.70 -0.30
CA LYS A 274 38.00 -19.71 0.15
C LYS A 274 39.14 -20.32 0.98
N ASN A 275 38.99 -21.58 1.39
CA ASN A 275 39.96 -22.29 2.24
C ASN A 275 40.74 -23.38 1.47
N ASP A 276 40.49 -23.51 0.16
CA ASP A 276 41.31 -24.25 -0.82
C ASP A 276 42.16 -23.26 -1.63
#